data_AF-A0A512JRQ9-F1
#
_entry.id   AF-A0A512JRQ9-F1
#
_cell.length_a   1.000
_cell.length_b   1.000
_cell.length_c   1.000
_cell.angle_alpha   90.00
_cell.angle_beta   90.00
_cell.angle_gamma   90.00
#
_symmetry.space_group_name_H-M   'P 1'
#
loop_
_entity.id
_entity.type
_entity.pdbx_description
1 polymer ?
#
loop_
_entity_poly.entity_id
_entity_poly.type
_entity_poly.pdbx_seq_one_letter_code
_entity_poly.pdbx_strand_id
1 'polypeptide(L)' 'MSNTERPSFPPDPISEGAHARSLGRPKDACPYPAGTEERKSWLEGYDGAPADEAGVSPATNG' A
#
# COMPACT_ATOMS: atom_id res chain seq x y z
N MET A 1 8.35 -17.70 -27.27
CA MET A 1 7.89 -16.35 -26.86
C MET A 1 8.32 -16.19 -25.41
N SER A 2 9.54 -15.69 -25.19
CA SER A 2 10.21 -15.83 -23.90
C SER A 2 10.95 -14.54 -23.56
N ASN A 3 10.18 -13.53 -23.20
CA ASN A 3 10.57 -12.57 -22.17
C ASN A 3 9.31 -11.77 -21.81
N THR A 4 8.44 -12.36 -20.99
CA THR A 4 7.64 -11.53 -20.09
C THR A 4 8.60 -11.05 -19.02
N GLU A 5 9.46 -10.11 -19.43
CA GLU A 5 10.06 -9.13 -18.55
C GLU A 5 8.84 -8.45 -17.97
N ARG A 6 8.35 -8.96 -16.84
CA ARG A 6 7.53 -8.12 -15.96
C ARG A 6 8.40 -6.89 -15.84
N PRO A 7 7.96 -5.71 -16.29
CA PRO A 7 8.77 -4.53 -16.08
C PRO A 7 9.04 -4.52 -14.59
N SER A 8 10.29 -4.82 -14.22
CA SER A 8 10.82 -4.61 -12.89
C SER A 8 11.01 -3.12 -12.73
N PHE A 9 9.98 -2.35 -13.12
CA PHE A 9 9.82 -0.99 -12.71
C PHE A 9 9.83 -1.07 -11.20
N PRO A 10 10.72 -0.33 -10.53
CA PRO A 10 10.66 -0.24 -9.09
C PRO A 10 9.22 0.12 -8.74
N PRO A 11 8.57 -0.61 -7.81
CA PRO A 11 7.18 -0.35 -7.49
C PRO A 11 7.06 1.14 -7.15
N ASP A 12 6.17 1.84 -7.86
CA ASP A 12 5.93 3.25 -7.58
C ASP A 12 5.66 3.40 -6.07
N PRO A 13 6.22 4.40 -5.38
CA PRO A 13 6.06 4.53 -3.93
C PRO A 13 4.58 4.49 -3.53
N ILE A 14 3.70 5.08 -4.35
CA ILE A 14 2.24 5.04 -4.18
C ILE A 14 1.70 3.59 -4.14
N SER A 15 2.06 2.77 -5.13
CA SER A 15 1.64 1.37 -5.19
C SER A 15 2.18 0.56 -4.00
N GLU A 16 3.40 0.85 -3.55
CA GLU A 16 4.00 0.21 -2.39
C GLU A 16 3.28 0.59 -1.09
N GLY A 17 2.90 1.86 -0.93
CA GLY A 17 2.12 2.35 0.21
C GLY A 17 0.74 1.73 0.28
N ALA A 18 0.03 1.66 -0.85
CA ALA A 18 -1.26 0.99 -0.94
C ALA A 18 -1.15 -0.51 -0.58
N HIS A 19 -0.09 -1.18 -1.04
CA HIS A 19 0.15 -2.58 -0.71
C HIS A 19 0.48 -2.78 0.77
N ALA A 20 1.28 -1.90 1.37
CA ALA A 20 1.58 -1.94 2.80
C ALA A 20 0.31 -1.81 3.65
N ARG A 21 -0.62 -0.92 3.28
CA ARG A 21 -1.93 -0.79 3.90
C ARG A 21 -2.73 -2.09 3.77
N SER A 22 -2.81 -2.67 2.57
CA SER A 22 -3.53 -3.93 2.31
C SER A 22 -2.97 -5.11 3.11
N LEU A 23 -1.66 -5.10 3.39
CA LEU A 23 -0.99 -6.08 4.25
C LEU A 23 -1.16 -5.79 5.75
N GLY A 24 -1.80 -4.67 6.13
CA GLY A 24 -1.95 -4.24 7.52
C GLY A 24 -0.65 -3.75 8.16
N ARG A 25 0.38 -3.40 7.36
CA ARG A 25 1.64 -2.85 7.86
C ARG A 25 1.42 -1.39 8.27
N PRO A 26 2.08 -0.87 9.31
CA PRO A 26 1.92 0.53 9.72
C PRO A 26 2.67 1.50 8.78
N LYS A 27 2.35 2.81 8.87
CA LYS A 27 3.06 3.88 8.13
C LYS A 27 4.57 3.96 8.43
N ASP A 28 5.00 3.46 9.60
CA ASP A 28 6.41 3.33 9.97
C ASP A 28 7.15 2.22 9.22
N ALA A 29 6.45 1.33 8.51
CA ALA A 29 7.07 0.37 7.60
C ALA A 29 7.56 1.03 6.30
N CYS A 30 7.31 2.33 6.11
CA CYS A 30 7.80 3.10 4.98
C CYS A 30 9.35 3.08 4.98
N PRO A 31 10.00 2.52 3.94
CA PRO A 31 11.45 2.44 3.86
C PRO A 31 12.10 3.80 3.53
N TYR A 32 11.29 4.79 3.14
CA TYR A 32 11.76 6.10 2.71
C TYR A 32 11.98 7.06 3.89
N PRO A 33 13.09 7.83 3.89
CA PRO A 33 13.38 8.77 4.95
C PRO A 33 12.35 9.91 5.02
N ALA A 34 12.22 10.50 6.21
CA ALA A 34 11.30 11.61 6.42
C ALA A 34 11.67 12.82 5.56
N GLY A 35 10.70 13.35 4.82
CA GLY A 35 10.86 14.57 4.01
C GLY A 35 11.20 14.35 2.53
N THR A 36 11.40 13.11 2.08
CA THR A 36 11.55 12.83 0.64
C THR A 36 10.20 12.80 -0.07
N GLU A 37 10.22 13.08 -1.37
CA GLU A 37 9.04 12.97 -2.22
C GLU A 37 8.53 11.52 -2.27
N GLU A 38 9.44 10.52 -2.29
CA GLU A 38 9.02 9.12 -2.27
C GLU A 38 8.22 8.76 -1.02
N ARG A 39 8.57 9.28 0.16
CA ARG A 39 7.78 9.06 1.38
C ARG A 39 6.41 9.72 1.26
N LYS A 40 6.31 10.92 0.68
CA LYS A 40 5.01 11.58 0.47
C LYS A 40 4.14 10.75 -0.46
N SER A 41 4.69 10.28 -1.58
CA SER A 41 4.00 9.40 -2.53
C SER A 41 3.59 8.06 -1.88
N TRP A 42 4.47 7.44 -1.10
CA TRP A 42 4.15 6.21 -0.36
C TRP A 42 3.04 6.43 0.65
N LEU A 43 3.12 7.51 1.43
CA LEU A 43 2.07 7.87 2.38
C LEU A 43 0.78 8.20 1.67
N GLU A 44 0.82 8.83 0.50
CA GLU A 44 -0.36 9.12 -0.31
C GLU A 44 -1.04 7.84 -0.81
N GLY A 45 -0.29 6.84 -1.28
CA GLY A 45 -0.86 5.54 -1.63
C GLY A 45 -1.38 4.74 -0.42
N TYR A 46 -0.69 4.85 0.72
CA TYR A 46 -1.12 4.25 1.97
C TYR A 46 -2.39 4.92 2.54
N ASP A 47 -2.48 6.23 2.44
CA ASP A 47 -3.56 7.06 2.98
C ASP A 47 -4.74 7.21 2.01
N GLY A 48 -4.52 7.01 0.71
CA GLY A 48 -5.43 7.16 -0.42
C GLY A 48 -6.61 6.18 -0.42
N ALA A 49 -7.37 6.18 0.66
CA ALA A 49 -8.45 5.25 0.94
C ALA A 49 -9.57 5.32 -0.11
N PRO A 50 -10.28 4.19 -0.30
CA PRO A 50 -11.61 4.19 0.27
C PRO A 50 -11.63 3.40 1.58
N ALA A 51 -12.28 4.00 2.57
CA ALA A 51 -12.57 3.45 3.88
C ALA A 51 -13.85 2.61 3.79
N ASP A 52 -13.78 1.49 3.09
CA ASP A 52 -14.89 0.53 2.97
C ASP A 52 -14.23 -0.83 2.73
N GLU A 53 -13.68 -1.46 3.75
CA GLU A 53 -14.19 -2.75 4.25
C GLU A 53 -13.41 -3.16 5.52
N ALA A 54 -12.84 -2.19 6.25
CA ALA A 54 -12.24 -2.46 7.54
C ALA A 54 -13.35 -2.52 8.62
N GLY A 55 -14.04 -3.65 8.67
CA GLY A 55 -14.42 -4.21 9.96
C GLY A 55 -15.87 -4.07 10.42
N VAL A 56 -16.85 -4.45 9.58
CA VAL A 56 -18.07 -5.06 10.11
C VAL A 56 -18.35 -6.40 9.42
N SER A 57 -17.60 -7.43 9.82
CA SER A 57 -18.21 -8.77 9.87
C SER A 57 -18.91 -8.91 11.22
N PRO A 58 -20.23 -8.61 11.37
CA PRO A 58 -20.97 -9.29 12.41
C PRO A 58 -21.29 -10.67 11.84
N ALA A 59 -20.39 -11.62 12.04
CA ALA A 59 -20.81 -13.00 12.19
C ALA A 59 -21.64 -13.07 13.47
N THR A 60 -22.87 -12.53 13.44
CA THR A 60 -23.86 -12.80 14.47
C THR A 60 -24.38 -14.20 14.17
N ASN A 61 -23.86 -15.16 14.91
CA ASN A 61 -24.53 -16.45 15.08
C ASN A 61 -25.90 -16.16 15.69
N GLY A 62 -26.96 -16.64 15.04
CA GLY A 62 -28.34 -16.61 15.51
C GLY A 62 -29.08 -17.81 14.93
#